data_AF-A0A961CHM6-F1
#
_entry.id   AF-A0A961CHM6-F1
#
_cell.length_a   1.000
_cell.length_b   1.000
_cell.length_c   1.000
_cell.angle_alpha   90.00
_cell.angle_beta   90.00
_cell.angle_gamma   90.00
#
_symmetry.space_group_name_H-M   'P 1'
#
loop_
_entity.id
_entity.type
_entity.pdbx_description
1 polymer ?
#
loop_
_entity_poly.entity_id
_entity_poly.type
_entity_poly.pdbx_seq_one_letter_code
_entity_poly.pdbx_strand_id
1 'polypeptide(L)'
;MKFNSSGTFQWARKLGGATSSDDEDGIDLSVDALGNATVLGHFRGTFSAGGQSITSAPSNQDLFLAQFSSTGNLNWLQKKGVGTAYEYADAMRPYGRGFVITGHVGSGPVSIDGITR
;
A
#
# COMPACT_ATOMS: atom_id res chain seq x y z
N MET A 1 11.94 -4.50 -3.02
CA MET A 1 13.27 -5.03 -2.60
C MET A 1 14.11 -3.85 -2.09
N LYS A 2 15.12 -4.06 -1.24
CA LYS A 2 16.02 -3.00 -0.78
C LYS A 2 17.49 -3.35 -1.02
N PHE A 3 18.24 -2.36 -1.48
CA PHE A 3 19.70 -2.37 -1.65
C PHE A 3 20.29 -1.17 -0.89
N ASN A 4 21.59 -1.22 -0.55
CA ASN A 4 22.31 -0.04 -0.07
C ASN A 4 22.86 0.81 -1.24
N SER A 5 23.54 1.92 -0.92
CA SER A 5 24.11 2.84 -1.93
C SER A 5 25.18 2.20 -2.83
N SER A 6 25.81 1.11 -2.39
CA SER A 6 26.77 0.34 -3.18
C SER A 6 26.11 -0.77 -4.00
N GLY A 7 24.78 -0.85 -4.02
CA GLY A 7 24.03 -1.90 -4.71
C GLY A 7 24.02 -3.25 -4.00
N THR A 8 24.51 -3.35 -2.76
CA THR A 8 24.45 -4.60 -1.99
C THR A 8 23.03 -4.86 -1.53
N PHE A 9 22.53 -6.07 -1.80
CA PHE A 9 21.22 -6.53 -1.35
C PHE A 9 21.10 -6.47 0.18
N GLN A 10 19.97 -5.95 0.67
CA GLN A 10 19.66 -5.87 2.09
C GLN A 10 18.54 -6.83 2.44
N TRP A 11 17.40 -6.72 1.77
CA TRP A 11 16.25 -7.61 1.98
C TRP A 11 15.25 -7.58 0.82
N ALA A 12 14.42 -8.62 0.78
CA ALA A 12 13.21 -8.70 -0.03
C ALA A 12 12.04 -9.18 0.84
N ARG A 13 10.84 -8.73 0.49
CA ARG A 13 9.58 -9.19 1.07
C ARG A 13 8.62 -9.47 -0.06
N LYS A 14 7.97 -10.64 -0.01
CA LYS A 14 6.84 -10.94 -0.85
C LYS A 14 5.61 -10.24 -0.27
N LEU A 15 4.86 -9.58 -1.15
CA LEU A 15 3.58 -8.94 -0.88
C LEU A 15 2.52 -9.63 -1.75
N GLY A 16 1.25 -9.56 -1.35
CA GLY A 16 0.12 -10.08 -2.13
C GLY A 16 -0.50 -11.37 -1.58
N GLY A 17 -1.60 -11.79 -2.21
CA GLY A 17 -2.39 -12.96 -1.88
C GLY A 17 -1.73 -14.29 -2.21
N ALA A 18 -2.37 -15.38 -1.75
CA ALA A 18 -1.94 -16.74 -2.06
C ALA A 18 -2.45 -17.22 -3.43
N THR A 19 -3.40 -16.50 -4.03
CA THR A 19 -4.13 -16.90 -5.23
C THR A 19 -3.77 -16.03 -6.43
N SER A 20 -3.64 -16.65 -7.60
CA SER A 20 -3.21 -16.00 -8.84
C SER A 20 -4.30 -15.15 -9.53
N SER A 21 -5.41 -14.88 -8.84
CA SER A 21 -6.57 -14.14 -9.36
C SER A 21 -6.71 -12.74 -8.78
N ASP A 22 -5.78 -12.34 -7.93
CA ASP A 22 -5.82 -11.07 -7.23
C ASP A 22 -5.01 -10.04 -8.04
N ASP A 23 -5.66 -8.93 -8.42
CA ASP A 23 -4.99 -7.82 -9.11
C ASP A 23 -4.26 -7.00 -8.03
N GLU A 24 -2.93 -7.16 -7.94
CA GLU A 24 -2.09 -6.44 -6.97
C GLU A 24 -0.99 -5.67 -7.67
N ASP A 25 -1.11 -4.35 -7.65
CA ASP A 25 -0.13 -3.45 -8.27
C ASP A 25 0.49 -2.54 -7.21
N GLY A 26 1.83 -2.55 -7.16
CA GLY A 26 2.60 -1.57 -6.39
C GLY A 26 2.69 -0.27 -7.18
N ILE A 27 2.23 0.82 -6.58
CA ILE A 27 2.12 2.13 -7.26
C ILE A 27 3.34 2.99 -6.95
N ASP A 28 3.65 3.16 -5.66
CA ASP A 28 4.70 4.06 -5.20
C ASP A 28 5.26 3.62 -3.85
N LEU A 29 6.43 4.13 -3.51
CA LEU A 29 7.04 3.91 -2.20
C LEU A 29 7.79 5.14 -1.72
N SER A 30 7.90 5.28 -0.41
CA SER A 30 8.71 6.31 0.23
C SER A 30 9.54 5.71 1.35
N VAL A 31 10.65 6.36 1.68
CA VAL A 31 11.55 5.95 2.75
C VAL A 31 11.76 7.12 3.69
N ASP A 32 11.57 6.91 4.99
CA ASP A 32 11.80 7.93 6.01
C ASP A 32 13.29 8.03 6.39
N ALA A 33 13.63 9.02 7.23
CA ALA A 33 15.01 9.25 7.69
C ALA A 33 15.57 8.11 8.56
N LEU A 34 14.72 7.24 9.11
CA LEU A 34 15.11 6.04 9.86
C LEU A 34 15.28 4.82 8.95
N GLY A 35 15.03 4.98 7.65
CA GLY A 35 15.14 3.93 6.64
C GLY A 35 13.91 3.02 6.57
N ASN A 36 12.80 3.36 7.24
CA ASN A 36 11.55 2.63 7.13
C ASN A 36 10.93 2.92 5.75
N ALA A 37 10.50 1.88 5.05
CA ALA A 37 9.90 1.98 3.73
C ALA A 37 8.39 1.83 3.83
N THR A 38 7.63 2.83 3.38
CA THR A 38 6.18 2.73 3.20
C THR A 38 5.88 2.48 1.72
N VAL A 39 5.08 1.45 1.44
CA VAL A 39 4.65 1.06 0.09
C VAL A 39 3.15 1.34 -0.03
N LEU A 40 2.75 1.91 -1.16
CA LEU A 40 1.37 2.16 -1.56
C LEU A 40 1.05 1.31 -2.79
N GLY A 41 -0.12 0.69 -2.80
CA GLY A 41 -0.59 -0.08 -3.95
C GLY A 41 -2.08 -0.38 -3.92
N HIS A 42 -2.54 -1.07 -4.95
CA HIS A 42 -3.88 -1.62 -5.08
C HIS A 42 -3.90 -3.10 -4.71
N PHE A 43 -5.03 -3.56 -4.22
CA PHE A 43 -5.27 -4.99 -4.08
C PHE A 43 -6.77 -5.32 -4.24
N ARG A 44 -7.02 -6.51 -4.78
CA ARG A 44 -8.33 -7.17 -4.77
C ARG A 44 -8.23 -8.45 -3.96
N GLY A 45 -9.30 -8.81 -3.24
CA GLY A 45 -9.30 -10.04 -2.46
C GLY A 45 -8.49 -9.88 -1.16
N THR A 46 -7.66 -10.85 -0.84
CA THR A 46 -6.88 -10.85 0.42
C THR A 46 -5.43 -10.53 0.18
N PHE A 47 -5.00 -9.35 0.62
CA PHE A 47 -3.60 -8.94 0.58
C PHE A 47 -2.91 -9.30 1.89
N SER A 48 -1.75 -9.94 1.78
CA SER A 48 -0.94 -10.35 2.94
C SER A 48 0.46 -9.78 2.89
N ALA A 49 0.95 -9.34 4.03
CA ALA A 49 2.33 -8.90 4.22
C ALA A 49 2.77 -9.19 5.64
N GLY A 50 4.01 -9.67 5.83
CA GLY A 50 4.61 -9.80 7.17
C GLY A 50 3.78 -10.58 8.21
N GLY A 51 2.95 -11.54 7.79
CA GLY A 51 2.07 -12.30 8.68
C GLY A 51 0.75 -11.60 9.04
N GLN A 52 0.48 -10.42 8.49
CA GLN A 52 -0.79 -9.72 8.58
C GLN A 52 -1.55 -9.81 7.25
N SER A 53 -2.87 -9.74 7.30
CA SER A 53 -3.73 -9.75 6.13
C SER A 53 -4.84 -8.71 6.23
N ILE A 54 -5.22 -8.16 5.08
CA ILE A 54 -6.37 -7.26 4.90
C ILE A 54 -7.20 -7.76 3.72
N THR A 55 -8.50 -7.44 3.71
CA THR A 55 -9.42 -7.87 2.66
C THR A 55 -10.11 -6.66 2.04
N SER A 56 -10.11 -6.59 0.71
CA SER A 56 -10.75 -5.52 -0.06
C SER A 56 -12.27 -5.61 0.08
N ALA A 57 -12.99 -4.55 -0.27
CA ALA A 57 -14.43 -4.63 -0.40
C ALA A 57 -14.85 -5.60 -1.52
N PRO A 58 -16.07 -6.19 -1.45
CA PRO A 58 -16.58 -7.03 -2.52
C PRO A 58 -16.59 -6.29 -3.86
N SER A 59 -16.17 -6.98 -4.92
CA SER A 59 -16.18 -6.50 -6.32
C SER A 59 -15.27 -5.32 -6.70
N ASN A 60 -14.53 -4.71 -5.78
CA ASN A 60 -13.65 -3.57 -6.06
C ASN A 60 -12.19 -3.79 -5.59
N GLN A 61 -11.27 -2.99 -6.12
CA GLN A 61 -9.90 -2.82 -5.60
C GLN A 61 -9.90 -1.74 -4.52
N ASP A 62 -9.27 -2.03 -3.39
CA ASP A 62 -8.97 -1.05 -2.35
C ASP A 62 -7.48 -0.69 -2.40
N LEU A 63 -7.10 0.41 -1.74
CA LEU A 63 -5.70 0.76 -1.54
C LEU A 63 -5.12 0.04 -0.31
N PHE A 64 -3.85 -0.32 -0.37
CA PHE A 64 -3.09 -0.71 0.83
C PHE A 64 -1.92 0.25 1.08
N LEU A 65 -1.62 0.43 2.36
CA LEU A 65 -0.35 0.98 2.81
C LEU A 65 0.34 -0.06 3.70
N ALA A 66 1.59 -0.35 3.41
CA ALA A 66 2.41 -1.26 4.21
C ALA A 66 3.74 -0.58 4.56
N GLN A 67 4.06 -0.47 5.85
CA GLN A 67 5.35 0.04 6.29
C GLN A 67 6.24 -1.08 6.79
N PHE A 68 7.47 -1.10 6.29
CA PHE A 68 8.53 -1.99 6.71
C PHE A 68 9.63 -1.21 7.40
N SER A 69 10.21 -1.80 8.45
CA SER A 69 11.42 -1.29 9.09
C SER A 69 12.60 -1.23 8.11
N SER A 70 13.68 -0.56 8.49
CA SER A 70 14.94 -0.57 7.75
C SER A 70 15.52 -1.97 7.51
N THR A 71 15.17 -2.93 8.37
CA THR A 71 15.53 -4.36 8.28
C THR A 71 14.47 -5.23 7.58
N GLY A 72 13.38 -4.63 7.09
CA GLY A 72 12.33 -5.29 6.32
C GLY A 72 11.24 -5.95 7.17
N ASN A 73 11.18 -5.72 8.48
CA ASN A 73 10.08 -6.24 9.31
C ASN A 73 8.84 -5.37 9.10
N LEU A 74 7.66 -5.97 9.00
CA LEU A 74 6.43 -5.20 8.88
C LEU A 74 6.15 -4.47 10.21
N ASN A 75 6.03 -3.15 10.14
CA ASN A 75 5.58 -2.32 11.26
C ASN A 75 4.05 -2.31 11.33
N TRP A 76 3.40 -2.07 10.18
CA TRP A 76 1.95 -2.05 10.07
C TRP A 76 1.51 -2.28 8.63
N LEU A 77 0.30 -2.86 8.49
CA LEU A 77 -0.44 -3.00 7.24
C LEU A 77 -1.82 -2.36 7.40
N GLN A 78 -2.20 -1.50 6.46
CA GLN A 78 -3.45 -0.76 6.51
C GLN A 78 -4.17 -0.84 5.16
N LYS A 79 -5.48 -1.03 5.23
CA LYS A 79 -6.40 -0.83 4.12
C LYS A 79 -6.83 0.64 4.06
N LYS A 80 -6.91 1.20 2.86
CA LYS A 80 -7.44 2.54 2.58
C LYS A 80 -8.48 2.43 1.46
N GLY A 81 -9.59 3.13 1.60
CA GLY A 81 -10.76 2.96 0.74
C GLY A 81 -11.92 2.27 1.47
N VAL A 82 -13.14 2.59 1.05
CA VAL A 82 -14.38 2.02 1.61
C VAL A 82 -15.13 1.15 0.61
N GLY A 83 -14.59 0.97 -0.60
CA GLY A 83 -15.09 -0.01 -1.56
C GLY A 83 -16.34 0.41 -2.32
N THR A 84 -16.68 1.70 -2.33
CA THR A 84 -17.86 2.19 -3.05
C THR A 84 -17.56 2.49 -4.53
N ALA A 85 -16.28 2.64 -4.90
CA ALA A 85 -15.82 2.82 -6.28
C ALA A 85 -14.38 2.30 -6.42
N TYR A 86 -13.89 2.14 -7.65
CA TYR A 86 -12.46 1.94 -7.89
C TYR A 86 -11.68 3.15 -7.37
N GLU A 87 -10.74 2.91 -6.46
CA GLU A 87 -9.91 3.95 -5.85
C GLU A 87 -8.49 3.83 -6.38
N TYR A 88 -8.13 4.68 -7.33
CA TYR A 88 -6.80 4.71 -7.94
C TYR A 88 -5.90 5.69 -7.19
N ALA A 89 -4.77 5.21 -6.67
CA ALA A 89 -3.70 6.10 -6.25
C ALA A 89 -2.71 6.28 -7.41
N ASP A 90 -2.21 7.51 -7.55
CA ASP A 90 -1.25 7.88 -8.60
C ASP A 90 0.16 8.10 -8.02
N ALA A 91 0.24 8.65 -6.80
CA ALA A 91 1.52 8.95 -6.16
C ALA A 91 1.40 9.07 -4.64
N MET A 92 2.53 8.84 -3.96
CA MET A 92 2.72 9.10 -2.54
C MET A 92 3.92 10.01 -2.33
N ARG A 93 3.76 11.07 -1.55
CA ARG A 93 4.85 12.00 -1.21
C ARG A 93 4.93 12.18 0.31
N PRO A 94 6.12 12.05 0.92
CA PRO A 94 6.31 12.42 2.33
C PRO A 94 5.89 13.87 2.59
N TYR A 95 5.18 14.09 3.68
CA TYR A 95 4.78 15.42 4.13
C TYR A 95 4.76 15.47 5.67
N GLY A 96 5.70 16.21 6.25
CA GLY A 96 5.88 16.26 7.69
C GLY A 96 6.12 14.87 8.30
N ARG A 97 5.26 14.45 9.24
CA ARG A 97 5.32 13.12 9.89
C ARG A 97 4.44 12.08 9.18
N GLY A 98 3.92 12.37 8.00
CA GLY A 98 3.04 11.50 7.24
C GLY A 98 3.29 11.58 5.74
N PHE A 99 2.23 11.35 4.96
CA PHE A 99 2.28 11.33 3.51
C PHE A 99 1.06 12.04 2.93
N VAL A 100 1.23 12.64 1.75
CA VAL A 100 0.14 13.04 0.87
C VAL A 100 0.03 11.99 -0.23
N ILE A 101 -1.19 11.51 -0.46
CA ILE A 101 -1.51 10.58 -1.54
C ILE A 101 -2.40 11.32 -2.52
N THR A 102 -2.05 11.26 -3.79
CA THR A 102 -2.90 11.74 -4.88
C THR A 102 -3.48 10.55 -5.63
N GLY A 103 -4.63 10.76 -6.24
CA GLY A 103 -5.35 9.70 -6.90
C GLY A 103 -6.66 10.20 -7.50
N HIS A 104 -7.40 9.27 -8.09
CA HIS A 104 -8.73 9.51 -8.62
C HIS A 104 -9.63 8.33 -8.25
N VAL A 105 -10.93 8.59 -8.17
CA VAL A 105 -11.94 7.54 -8.09
C VAL A 105 -12.61 7.39 -9.44
N GLY A 106 -13.14 6.20 -9.71
CA GLY A 106 -14.07 5.99 -10.82
C GLY A 106 -15.38 6.76 -10.63
N SER A 107 -16.50 6.19 -11.06
CA SER A 107 -17.81 6.79 -10.79
C SER A 107 -18.21 6.61 -9.33
N GLY A 108 -18.40 7.70 -8.59
CA GLY A 108 -18.88 7.69 -7.21
C GLY A 108 -18.13 8.69 -6.32
N PRO A 109 -18.56 8.85 -5.06
CA PRO A 109 -17.89 9.75 -4.13
C PRO A 109 -16.53 9.18 -3.67
N VAL A 110 -15.58 10.07 -3.38
CA VAL A 110 -14.30 9.66 -2.78
C VAL A 110 -14.55 9.42 -1.30
N SER A 111 -14.24 8.23 -0.79
CA SER A 111 -14.29 7.99 0.65
C SER A 111 -13.06 7.27 1.17
N ILE A 112 -12.36 7.93 2.10
CA ILE A 112 -11.15 7.41 2.75
C ILE A 112 -11.36 7.48 4.26
N ASP A 113 -11.18 6.36 4.95
CA ASP A 113 -11.35 6.24 6.40
C ASP A 113 -12.72 6.76 6.90
N GLY A 114 -13.78 6.57 6.11
CA GLY A 114 -15.14 6.99 6.44
C GLY A 114 -15.44 8.48 6.19
N ILE A 115 -14.51 9.22 5.59
CA ILE A 115 -14.71 10.61 5.18
C ILE A 115 -15.06 10.63 3.69
N THR A 116 -16.32 10.96 3.38
CA THR A 116 -16.85 11.06 2.01
C THR A 116 -16.81 12.50 1.48
N ARG A 117 -16.35 12.70 0.24
CA ARG A 117 -16.32 13.99 -0.48
C ARG A 117 -16.98 13.87 -1.85
#